data_AF-A0A6G3SMN5-F1
#
_entry.id   AF-A0A6G3SMN5-F1
#
_cell.length_a   1.000
_cell.length_b   1.000
_cell.length_c   1.000
_cell.angle_alpha   90.00
_cell.angle_beta   90.00
_cell.angle_gamma   90.00
#
_symmetry.space_group_name_H-M   'P 1'
#
loop_
_entity.id
_entity.type
_entity.pdbx_description
1 polymer ?
#
loop_
_entity_poly.entity_id
_entity_poly.type
_entity_poly.pdbx_seq_one_letter_code
_entity_poly.pdbx_strand_id
1 'polypeptide(L)'
;PPPEPDMSAPPPVPPPPVLSAPPAPLFVPLVPPPTAPKPPPAPLPRPNEPTPELDRAATALLSDLRRLAPQFTLSETDIRQLVPGVAAWLERAAHPDAIRRILTTDLPQPLRHPAKLLKHRLTALLPPPLPGAHELTAPARPRIAVTPFQTCDGCDRVFRSPTPGHCRDCREHRAHRSEATRTAA
;
A
#
# COMPACT_ATOMS: atom_id res chain seq x y z
N PRO A 1 104.07 40.11 12.95
CA PRO A 1 102.83 39.44 13.40
C PRO A 1 102.02 40.30 14.38
N PRO A 2 100.88 40.85 13.94
CA PRO A 2 99.77 41.22 14.82
C PRO A 2 98.67 40.13 14.79
N PRO A 3 97.94 39.88 15.90
CA PRO A 3 96.86 38.91 15.92
C PRO A 3 95.57 39.48 15.31
N GLU A 4 94.85 38.64 14.56
CA GLU A 4 93.54 38.92 13.99
C GLU A 4 92.46 38.98 15.10
N PRO A 5 91.44 39.84 14.96
CA PRO A 5 90.33 39.89 15.90
C PRO A 5 89.38 38.70 15.70
N ASP A 6 89.07 38.08 16.84
CA ASP A 6 88.19 36.95 17.05
C ASP A 6 86.77 37.21 16.50
N MET A 7 86.37 36.41 15.51
CA MET A 7 85.08 36.51 14.85
C MET A 7 84.04 35.74 15.67
N SER A 8 83.41 36.42 16.61
CA SER A 8 82.33 35.90 17.45
C SER A 8 81.19 35.31 16.62
N ALA A 9 80.85 34.05 16.90
CA ALA A 9 79.70 33.34 16.34
C ALA A 9 78.36 34.02 16.73
N PRO A 10 77.34 33.98 15.85
CA PRO A 10 76.03 34.57 16.14
C PRO A 10 75.27 33.72 17.19
N PRO A 11 74.38 34.36 18.00
CA PRO A 11 73.64 33.67 19.05
C PRO A 11 72.58 32.71 18.48
N PRO A 12 72.20 31.66 19.24
CA PRO A 12 71.21 30.68 18.81
C PRO A 12 69.80 31.30 18.73
N VAL A 13 69.13 31.07 17.61
CA VAL A 13 67.74 31.48 17.34
C VAL A 13 66.78 30.69 18.25
N PRO A 14 65.82 31.33 18.93
CA PRO A 14 64.84 30.61 19.75
C PRO A 14 63.89 29.78 18.88
N PRO A 15 63.45 28.59 19.36
CA PRO A 15 62.51 27.75 18.62
C PRO A 15 61.12 28.41 18.51
N PRO A 16 60.37 28.14 17.43
CA PRO A 16 59.04 28.70 17.26
C PRO A 16 58.05 28.15 18.31
N PRO A 17 57.02 28.94 18.67
CA PRO A 17 55.99 28.48 19.60
C PRO A 17 55.20 27.33 18.95
N VAL A 18 55.21 26.19 19.63
CA VAL A 18 54.39 25.03 19.26
C VAL A 18 52.93 25.43 19.39
N LEU A 19 52.26 25.58 18.24
CA LEU A 19 50.81 25.70 18.14
C LEU A 19 50.18 24.49 18.87
N SER A 20 49.59 24.76 20.03
CA SER A 20 48.83 23.75 20.78
C SER A 20 47.68 23.28 19.92
N ALA A 21 47.77 22.03 19.47
CA ALA A 21 46.70 21.36 18.74
C ALA A 21 45.42 21.34 19.59
N PRO A 22 44.24 21.51 18.98
CA PRO A 22 42.97 21.43 19.72
C PRO A 22 42.84 20.06 20.39
N PRO A 23 42.28 19.98 21.61
CA PRO A 23 42.09 18.72 22.29
C PRO A 23 41.18 17.81 21.45
N ALA A 24 41.64 16.57 21.24
CA ALA A 24 40.83 15.55 20.60
C ALA A 24 39.50 15.38 21.35
N PRO A 25 38.36 15.19 20.65
CA PRO A 25 37.08 15.03 21.32
C PRO A 25 37.10 13.77 22.20
N LEU A 26 36.88 13.96 23.51
CA LEU A 26 36.87 12.93 24.55
C LEU A 26 35.62 12.02 24.54
N PHE A 27 34.83 12.03 23.47
CA PHE A 27 33.63 11.19 23.38
C PHE A 27 33.99 9.86 22.72
N VAL A 28 34.44 8.90 23.54
CA VAL A 28 34.43 7.49 23.18
C VAL A 28 32.98 7.00 23.33
N PRO A 29 32.30 6.58 22.25
CA PRO A 29 30.94 6.04 22.37
C PRO A 29 30.97 4.76 23.22
N LEU A 30 30.35 4.79 24.40
CA LEU A 30 30.18 3.61 25.27
C LEU A 30 29.21 2.55 24.69
N VAL A 31 28.62 2.81 23.52
CA VAL A 31 27.70 1.89 22.87
C VAL A 31 28.50 1.06 21.87
N PRO A 32 28.58 -0.27 22.05
CA PRO A 32 29.22 -1.12 21.04
C PRO A 32 28.51 -0.92 19.69
N PRO A 33 29.25 -0.91 18.57
CA PRO A 33 28.64 -0.75 17.26
C PRO A 33 27.57 -1.83 17.08
N PRO A 34 26.35 -1.47 16.63
CA PRO A 34 25.25 -2.41 16.49
C PRO A 34 25.69 -3.57 15.59
N THR A 35 25.84 -4.74 16.20
CA THR A 35 26.33 -5.97 15.53
C THR A 35 25.22 -6.72 14.81
N ALA A 36 23.96 -6.31 15.03
CA ALA A 36 22.81 -6.87 14.35
C ALA A 36 22.78 -6.44 12.87
N PRO A 37 22.69 -7.38 11.91
CA PRO A 37 22.46 -7.06 10.51
C PRO A 37 21.23 -6.17 10.37
N LYS A 38 21.39 -5.00 9.75
CA LYS A 38 20.27 -4.10 9.49
C LYS A 38 19.27 -4.82 8.57
N PRO A 39 18.00 -4.98 8.97
CA PRO A 39 17.02 -5.63 8.10
C PRO A 39 16.94 -4.90 6.76
N PRO A 40 16.82 -5.64 5.65
CA PRO A 40 16.78 -5.04 4.32
C PRO A 40 15.62 -4.05 4.24
N PRO A 41 15.78 -2.92 3.52
CA PRO A 41 14.71 -1.93 3.37
C PRO A 41 13.47 -2.60 2.81
N ALA A 42 12.29 -2.32 3.40
CA ALA A 42 11.03 -2.86 2.90
C ALA A 42 10.91 -2.65 1.38
N PRO A 43 10.57 -3.70 0.62
CA PRO A 43 10.39 -3.59 -0.82
C PRO A 43 9.22 -2.65 -1.11
N LEU A 44 9.29 -1.95 -2.24
CA LEU A 44 8.16 -1.16 -2.72
C LEU A 44 7.00 -2.09 -3.06
N PRO A 45 5.74 -1.61 -2.91
CA PRO A 45 4.60 -2.37 -3.38
C PRO A 45 4.77 -2.61 -4.89
N ARG A 46 4.41 -3.81 -5.32
CA ARG A 46 4.41 -4.19 -6.73
C ARG A 46 2.96 -4.40 -7.17
N PRO A 47 2.62 -4.09 -8.43
CA PRO A 47 1.34 -4.47 -8.99
C PRO A 47 1.22 -6.00 -9.04
N ASN A 48 -0.01 -6.51 -8.94
CA ASN A 48 -0.29 -7.93 -9.13
C ASN A 48 -0.15 -8.32 -10.61
N GLU A 49 -0.56 -7.44 -11.51
CA GLU A 49 -0.49 -7.56 -12.97
C GLU A 49 0.41 -6.45 -13.54
N PRO A 50 1.74 -6.66 -13.56
CA PRO A 50 2.67 -5.71 -14.16
C PRO A 50 2.46 -5.66 -15.68
N THR A 51 1.96 -4.53 -16.17
CA THR A 51 1.83 -4.26 -17.61
C THR A 51 2.81 -3.16 -18.04
N PRO A 52 3.37 -3.24 -19.26
CA PRO A 52 4.27 -2.21 -19.76
C PRO A 52 3.57 -0.85 -19.92
N GLU A 53 2.24 -0.83 -20.04
CA GLU A 53 1.42 0.39 -20.02
C GLU A 53 1.46 1.08 -18.65
N LEU A 54 1.30 0.30 -17.55
CA LEU A 54 1.37 0.83 -16.18
C LEU A 54 2.76 1.39 -15.87
N ASP A 55 3.82 0.70 -16.28
CA ASP A 55 5.19 1.18 -16.06
C ASP A 55 5.49 2.46 -16.84
N ARG A 56 4.99 2.56 -18.09
CA ARG A 56 5.08 3.80 -18.89
C ARG A 56 4.31 4.95 -18.24
N ALA A 57 3.08 4.71 -17.78
CA ALA A 57 2.26 5.71 -17.10
C ALA A 57 2.90 6.17 -15.78
N ALA A 58 3.46 5.25 -14.99
CA ALA A 58 4.19 5.53 -13.77
C ALA A 58 5.44 6.37 -14.03
N THR A 59 6.22 6.04 -15.06
CA THR A 59 7.42 6.78 -15.46
C THR A 59 7.05 8.21 -15.90
N ALA A 60 5.99 8.35 -16.70
CA ALA A 60 5.49 9.66 -17.13
C ALA A 60 5.05 10.52 -15.93
N LEU A 61 4.33 9.94 -14.97
CA LEU A 61 3.88 10.64 -13.75
C LEU A 61 5.08 11.12 -12.91
N LEU A 62 6.07 10.26 -12.68
CA LEU A 62 7.28 10.63 -11.93
C LEU A 62 8.11 11.72 -12.64
N SER A 63 8.16 11.67 -13.97
CA SER A 63 8.84 12.68 -14.78
C SER A 63 8.15 14.04 -14.74
N ASP A 64 6.82 14.03 -14.67
CA ASP A 64 5.97 15.22 -14.58
C ASP A 64 6.00 15.87 -13.19
N LEU A 65 6.22 15.11 -12.11
CA LEU A 65 6.36 15.65 -10.75
C LEU A 65 7.45 16.73 -10.64
N ARG A 66 8.53 16.61 -11.42
CA ARG A 66 9.61 17.62 -11.45
C ARG A 66 9.12 18.99 -11.92
N ARG A 67 8.08 19.04 -12.78
CA ARG A 67 7.49 20.30 -13.27
C ARG A 67 6.61 20.95 -12.21
N LEU A 68 5.88 20.15 -11.45
CA LEU A 68 4.90 20.61 -10.47
C LEU A 68 5.53 20.97 -9.12
N ALA A 69 6.63 20.30 -8.77
CA ALA A 69 7.31 20.49 -7.50
C ALA A 69 8.84 20.41 -7.73
N PRO A 70 9.50 21.55 -8.03
CA PRO A 70 10.92 21.59 -8.39
C PRO A 70 11.86 21.09 -7.28
N GLN A 71 11.38 21.01 -6.04
CA GLN A 71 12.07 20.39 -4.91
C GLN A 71 12.31 18.88 -5.08
N PHE A 72 11.56 18.20 -5.95
CA PHE A 72 11.78 16.78 -6.26
C PHE A 72 12.80 16.60 -7.38
N THR A 73 14.07 16.74 -7.03
CA THR A 73 15.19 16.30 -7.88
C THR A 73 15.40 14.79 -7.72
N LEU A 74 14.86 14.02 -8.67
CA LEU A 74 15.01 12.56 -8.74
C LEU A 74 16.05 12.18 -9.79
N SER A 75 16.94 11.24 -9.46
CA SER A 75 17.81 10.62 -10.45
C SER A 75 17.03 9.59 -11.29
N GLU A 76 17.56 9.22 -12.46
CA GLU A 76 16.96 8.17 -13.28
C GLU A 76 16.87 6.83 -12.54
N THR A 77 17.87 6.53 -11.71
CA THR A 77 17.88 5.34 -10.86
C THR A 77 16.75 5.38 -9.82
N ASP A 78 16.50 6.55 -9.22
CA ASP A 78 15.39 6.70 -8.27
C ASP A 78 14.04 6.51 -8.97
N ILE A 79 13.87 7.03 -10.18
CA ILE A 79 12.66 6.83 -10.98
C ILE A 79 12.44 5.35 -11.23
N ARG A 80 13.44 4.63 -11.75
CA ARG A 80 13.34 3.17 -11.99
C ARG A 80 12.98 2.39 -10.73
N GLN A 81 13.51 2.80 -9.58
CA GLN A 81 13.17 2.16 -8.30
C GLN A 81 11.72 2.45 -7.91
N LEU A 82 11.20 3.65 -8.13
CA LEU A 82 9.86 4.08 -7.71
C LEU A 82 8.73 3.63 -8.64
N VAL A 83 9.02 3.34 -9.91
CA VAL A 83 8.03 2.93 -10.93
C VAL A 83 7.11 1.79 -10.45
N PRO A 84 7.61 0.66 -9.91
CA PRO A 84 6.74 -0.42 -9.45
C PRO A 84 5.77 0.03 -8.34
N GLY A 85 6.22 0.94 -7.47
CA GLY A 85 5.40 1.50 -6.41
C GLY A 85 4.24 2.35 -6.94
N VAL A 86 4.51 3.15 -7.97
CA VAL A 86 3.46 3.96 -8.63
C VAL A 86 2.55 3.09 -9.49
N ALA A 87 3.08 2.08 -10.18
CA ALA A 87 2.30 1.11 -10.94
C ALA A 87 1.30 0.37 -10.02
N ALA A 88 1.71 -0.03 -8.82
CA ALA A 88 0.81 -0.62 -7.82
C ALA A 88 -0.31 0.33 -7.35
N TRP A 89 -0.07 1.64 -7.34
CA TRP A 89 -1.10 2.63 -7.05
C TRP A 89 -2.09 2.79 -8.20
N LEU A 90 -1.58 2.84 -9.44
CA LEU A 90 -2.39 2.94 -10.65
C LEU A 90 -3.29 1.71 -10.83
N GLU A 91 -2.78 0.51 -10.55
CA GLU A 91 -3.55 -0.74 -10.57
C GLU A 91 -4.72 -0.72 -9.57
N ARG A 92 -4.54 -0.09 -8.41
CA ARG A 92 -5.58 0.06 -7.37
C ARG A 92 -6.58 1.18 -7.67
N ALA A 93 -6.70 1.58 -8.93
CA ALA A 93 -7.57 2.64 -9.43
C ALA A 93 -7.31 4.04 -8.81
N ALA A 94 -6.11 4.30 -8.30
CA ALA A 94 -5.76 5.64 -7.86
C ALA A 94 -5.60 6.57 -9.08
N HIS A 95 -6.46 7.58 -9.20
CA HIS A 95 -6.37 8.57 -10.27
C HIS A 95 -4.97 9.24 -10.25
N PRO A 96 -4.31 9.45 -11.40
CA PRO A 96 -2.98 10.07 -11.47
C PRO A 96 -2.86 11.37 -10.65
N ASP A 97 -3.91 12.20 -10.66
CA ASP A 97 -3.96 13.45 -9.88
C ASP A 97 -4.04 13.23 -8.36
N ALA A 98 -4.72 12.18 -7.92
CA ALA A 98 -4.75 11.83 -6.50
C ALA A 98 -3.36 11.39 -6.02
N ILE A 99 -2.67 10.57 -6.82
CA ILE A 99 -1.28 10.17 -6.56
C ILE A 99 -0.40 11.41 -6.47
N ARG A 100 -0.47 12.32 -7.45
CA ARG A 100 0.29 13.58 -7.44
C ARG A 100 0.06 14.37 -6.16
N ARG A 101 -1.20 14.62 -5.79
CA ARG A 101 -1.55 15.36 -4.56
C ARG A 101 -0.96 14.69 -3.32
N ILE A 102 -1.09 13.37 -3.18
CA ILE A 102 -0.56 12.65 -2.02
C ILE A 102 0.97 12.73 -1.97
N LEU A 103 1.65 12.70 -3.11
CA LEU A 103 3.10 12.83 -3.17
C LEU A 103 3.59 14.26 -2.90
N THR A 104 2.78 15.28 -3.16
CA THR A 104 3.18 16.70 -3.01
C THR A 104 2.63 17.42 -1.78
N THR A 105 1.65 16.85 -1.06
CA THR A 105 1.04 17.48 0.14
C THR A 105 1.98 17.40 1.35
N ASP A 106 2.00 18.39 2.25
CA ASP A 106 2.72 18.34 3.55
C ASP A 106 4.21 17.93 3.43
N LEU A 107 4.98 18.68 2.61
CA LEU A 107 6.39 18.36 2.38
C LEU A 107 7.25 18.88 3.54
N PRO A 108 8.14 18.04 4.09
CA PRO A 108 9.06 18.48 5.13
C PRO A 108 10.07 19.45 4.54
N GLN A 109 10.26 20.60 5.20
CA GLN A 109 11.20 21.62 4.78
C GLN A 109 12.37 21.70 5.79
N PRO A 110 13.64 21.51 5.37
CA PRO A 110 14.11 21.29 4.00
C PRO A 110 14.02 19.82 3.53
N LEU A 111 13.66 19.61 2.26
CA LEU A 111 13.57 18.29 1.63
C LEU A 111 14.97 17.72 1.28
N ARG A 112 15.56 16.94 2.19
CA ARG A 112 16.91 16.35 1.97
C ARG A 112 16.93 15.08 1.13
N HIS A 113 15.86 14.29 1.17
CA HIS A 113 15.82 12.96 0.54
C HIS A 113 14.49 12.72 -0.20
N PRO A 114 14.30 13.29 -1.40
CA PRO A 114 13.05 13.21 -2.15
C PRO A 114 12.65 11.76 -2.46
N ALA A 115 13.56 10.95 -2.99
CA ALA A 115 13.28 9.55 -3.36
C ALA A 115 12.83 8.71 -2.15
N LYS A 116 13.45 8.93 -0.98
CA LYS A 116 13.10 8.21 0.25
C LYS A 116 11.72 8.61 0.77
N LEU A 117 11.36 9.89 0.67
CA LEU A 117 10.02 10.37 1.02
C LEU A 117 8.96 9.75 0.11
N LEU A 118 9.19 9.73 -1.20
CA LEU A 118 8.27 9.11 -2.15
C LEU A 118 8.11 7.61 -1.87
N LYS A 119 9.21 6.89 -1.63
CA LYS A 119 9.15 5.48 -1.21
C LYS A 119 8.31 5.28 0.05
N HIS A 120 8.51 6.13 1.06
CA HIS A 120 7.73 6.06 2.29
C HIS A 120 6.24 6.33 2.04
N ARG A 121 5.88 7.33 1.25
CA ARG A 121 4.47 7.63 0.96
C ARG A 121 3.80 6.56 0.12
N LEU A 122 4.48 6.06 -0.91
CA LEU A 122 3.97 4.98 -1.74
C LEU A 122 3.73 3.69 -0.95
N THR A 123 4.48 3.46 0.13
CA THR A 123 4.31 2.30 1.03
C THR A 123 3.29 2.55 2.13
N ALA A 124 3.37 3.68 2.84
CA ALA A 124 2.56 3.98 4.01
C ALA A 124 1.13 4.42 3.67
N LEU A 125 0.94 5.11 2.53
CA LEU A 125 -0.36 5.64 2.11
C LEU A 125 -0.99 4.83 0.99
N LEU A 126 -0.48 3.63 0.71
CA LEU A 126 -1.00 2.75 -0.34
C LEU A 126 -2.49 2.49 -0.08
N PRO A 127 -3.40 2.87 -1.00
CA PRO A 127 -4.82 2.61 -0.81
C PRO A 127 -5.07 1.10 -0.69
N PRO A 128 -5.99 0.65 0.19
CA PRO A 128 -6.38 -0.74 0.24
C PRO A 128 -6.95 -1.17 -1.12
N PRO A 129 -6.77 -2.43 -1.53
CA PRO A 129 -7.39 -2.92 -2.75
C PRO A 129 -8.91 -2.73 -2.63
N LEU A 130 -9.53 -2.16 -3.66
CA LEU A 130 -10.99 -2.11 -3.71
C LEU A 130 -11.49 -3.56 -3.78
N PRO A 131 -12.44 -3.96 -2.91
CA PRO A 131 -13.04 -5.28 -3.02
C PRO A 131 -13.61 -5.42 -4.42
N GLY A 132 -13.23 -6.49 -5.11
CA GLY A 132 -13.71 -6.73 -6.47
C GLY A 132 -15.25 -6.73 -6.47
N ALA A 133 -15.86 -6.39 -7.59
CA ALA A 133 -17.33 -6.45 -7.74
C ALA A 133 -17.90 -7.84 -7.33
N HIS A 134 -17.07 -8.89 -7.41
CA HIS A 134 -17.37 -10.23 -6.92
C HIS A 134 -17.36 -10.41 -5.39
N GLU A 135 -16.58 -9.64 -4.61
CA GLU A 135 -16.60 -9.70 -3.14
C GLU A 135 -17.77 -8.92 -2.54
N LEU A 136 -18.18 -7.82 -3.20
CA LEU A 136 -19.43 -7.10 -2.90
C LEU A 136 -20.67 -7.92 -3.28
N THR A 137 -20.51 -8.94 -4.12
CA THR A 137 -21.50 -10.01 -4.24
C THR A 137 -21.37 -10.86 -2.98
N ALA A 138 -22.01 -10.41 -1.88
CA ALA A 138 -22.16 -11.19 -0.66
C ALA A 138 -22.43 -12.66 -1.04
N PRO A 139 -21.78 -13.65 -0.41
CA PRO A 139 -22.03 -15.06 -0.70
C PRO A 139 -23.53 -15.22 -0.63
N ALA A 140 -24.14 -15.58 -1.78
CA ALA A 140 -25.57 -15.51 -1.98
C ALA A 140 -26.25 -16.05 -0.73
N ARG A 141 -26.79 -15.15 0.13
CA ARG A 141 -27.65 -15.59 1.23
C ARG A 141 -28.60 -16.59 0.58
N PRO A 142 -28.79 -17.79 1.15
CA PRO A 142 -29.68 -18.78 0.54
C PRO A 142 -30.96 -18.02 0.23
N ARG A 143 -31.23 -17.84 -1.07
CA ARG A 143 -32.33 -16.99 -1.55
C ARG A 143 -33.51 -17.45 -0.73
N ILE A 144 -34.11 -16.55 0.05
CA ILE A 144 -35.34 -16.84 0.79
C ILE A 144 -36.21 -17.54 -0.24
N ALA A 145 -36.43 -18.85 -0.05
CA ALA A 145 -37.10 -19.65 -1.05
C ALA A 145 -38.56 -19.22 -0.97
N VAL A 146 -38.90 -18.17 -1.72
CA VAL A 146 -40.24 -17.61 -1.78
C VAL A 146 -41.11 -18.72 -2.33
N THR A 147 -41.91 -19.33 -1.45
CA THR A 147 -42.84 -20.38 -1.87
C THR A 147 -43.85 -19.74 -2.85
N PRO A 148 -43.90 -20.21 -4.10
CA PRO A 148 -44.74 -19.59 -5.11
C PRO A 148 -46.22 -19.74 -4.74
N PHE A 149 -47.03 -18.81 -5.24
CA PHE A 149 -48.47 -18.94 -5.19
C PHE A 149 -48.94 -19.87 -6.32
N GLN A 150 -49.80 -20.81 -5.98
CA GLN A 150 -50.42 -21.78 -6.86
C GLN A 150 -51.94 -21.69 -6.73
N THR A 151 -52.66 -22.00 -7.80
CA THR A 151 -54.13 -22.09 -7.80
C THR A 151 -54.54 -23.54 -7.58
N CYS A 152 -55.52 -23.78 -6.71
CA CYS A 152 -56.01 -25.12 -6.41
C CYS A 152 -56.90 -25.67 -7.53
N ASP A 153 -56.56 -26.83 -8.10
CA ASP A 153 -57.33 -27.48 -9.17
C ASP A 153 -58.74 -27.99 -8.76
N GLY A 154 -59.12 -27.86 -7.48
CA GLY A 154 -60.41 -28.34 -6.97
C GLY A 154 -61.37 -27.25 -6.51
N CYS A 155 -60.88 -26.04 -6.25
CA CYS A 155 -61.70 -24.95 -5.71
C CYS A 155 -61.20 -23.55 -6.09
N ASP A 156 -60.24 -23.46 -7.03
CA ASP A 156 -59.61 -22.23 -7.54
C ASP A 156 -59.00 -21.30 -6.47
N ARG A 157 -58.83 -21.80 -5.23
CA ARG A 157 -58.23 -21.05 -4.13
C ARG A 157 -56.72 -20.89 -4.33
N VAL A 158 -56.22 -19.67 -4.22
CA VAL A 158 -54.78 -19.37 -4.25
C VAL A 158 -54.13 -19.78 -2.93
N PHE A 159 -53.05 -20.56 -2.99
CA PHE A 159 -52.30 -21.03 -1.82
C PHE A 159 -50.79 -21.04 -2.10
N ARG A 160 -49.97 -21.05 -1.04
CA ARG A 160 -48.50 -21.13 -1.19
C ARG A 160 -48.06 -22.59 -1.16
N SER A 161 -47.41 -23.05 -2.22
CA SER A 161 -46.84 -24.41 -2.28
C SER A 161 -45.67 -24.50 -3.26
N PRO A 162 -44.61 -25.27 -2.94
CA PRO A 162 -43.49 -25.49 -3.86
C PRO A 162 -43.90 -26.31 -5.09
N THR A 163 -44.92 -27.16 -4.97
CA THR A 163 -45.43 -28.00 -6.07
C THR A 163 -46.89 -27.66 -6.39
N PRO A 164 -47.31 -27.76 -7.66
CA PRO A 164 -48.72 -27.67 -8.05
C PRO A 164 -49.58 -28.72 -7.33
N GLY A 165 -50.84 -28.38 -7.03
CA GLY A 165 -51.77 -29.35 -6.46
C GLY A 165 -52.95 -28.72 -5.73
N HIS A 166 -53.56 -29.50 -4.83
CA HIS A 166 -54.73 -29.09 -4.08
C HIS A 166 -54.38 -28.33 -2.80
N CYS A 167 -55.23 -27.37 -2.42
CA CYS A 167 -55.15 -26.69 -1.14
C CYS A 167 -55.39 -27.66 0.03
N ARG A 168 -55.05 -27.23 1.25
CA ARG A 168 -55.18 -28.04 2.47
C ARG A 168 -56.58 -28.64 2.63
N ASP A 169 -57.62 -27.82 2.48
CA ASP A 169 -59.01 -28.24 2.68
C ASP A 169 -59.43 -29.31 1.66
N CYS A 170 -59.03 -29.16 0.38
CA CYS A 170 -59.31 -30.15 -0.66
C CYS A 170 -58.54 -31.47 -0.42
N ARG A 171 -57.33 -31.42 0.14
CA ARG A 171 -56.57 -32.63 0.51
C ARG A 171 -57.23 -33.35 1.68
N GLU A 172 -57.66 -32.63 2.70
CA GLU A 172 -58.36 -33.18 3.87
C GLU A 172 -59.70 -33.81 3.44
N HIS A 173 -60.50 -33.13 2.62
CA HIS A 173 -61.77 -33.67 2.12
C HIS A 173 -61.59 -34.95 1.27
N ARG A 174 -60.53 -35.03 0.45
CA ARG A 174 -60.20 -36.26 -0.31
C ARG A 174 -59.74 -37.39 0.61
N ALA A 175 -58.96 -37.09 1.65
CA ALA A 175 -58.52 -38.09 2.62
C ALA A 175 -59.69 -38.66 3.41
N HIS A 176 -60.61 -37.82 3.89
CA HIS A 176 -61.82 -38.29 4.58
C HIS A 176 -62.71 -39.14 3.66
N ARG A 177 -62.83 -38.78 2.38
CA ARG A 177 -63.58 -39.60 1.41
C ARG A 177 -62.93 -40.97 1.20
N SER A 178 -61.61 -41.03 1.01
CA SER A 178 -60.92 -42.30 0.76
C SER A 178 -60.89 -43.21 1.98
N GLU A 179 -60.83 -42.65 3.18
CA GLU A 179 -60.96 -43.38 4.43
C GLU A 179 -62.38 -43.93 4.60
N ALA A 180 -63.41 -43.13 4.35
CA ALA A 180 -64.80 -43.60 4.34
C ALA A 180 -65.03 -44.74 3.32
N THR A 181 -64.42 -44.65 2.13
CA THR A 181 -64.47 -45.75 1.13
C THR A 181 -63.74 -47.00 1.60
N ARG A 182 -62.64 -46.86 2.35
CA ARG A 182 -61.88 -47.99 2.89
C ARG A 182 -62.58 -48.68 4.06
N THR A 183 -63.25 -47.92 4.93
CA THR A 183 -64.00 -48.47 6.08
C THR A 183 -65.33 -49.11 5.66
N ALA A 184 -65.86 -48.72 4.49
CA ALA A 184 -67.08 -49.30 3.93
C ALA A 184 -66.84 -50.56 3.06
N ALA A 185 -65.59 -50.97 2.85
CA ALA A 185 -65.18 -52.18 2.12
C ALA A 185 -64.76 -53.28 3.09
#